data_AF-A0A0B2RK44-F1
#
_entry.id   AF-A0A0B2RK44-F1
#
_cell.length_a   1.000
_cell.length_b   1.000
_cell.length_c   1.000
_cell.angle_alpha   90.00
_cell.angle_beta   90.00
_cell.angle_gamma   90.00
#
_symmetry.space_group_name_H-M   'P 1'
#
loop_
_entity.id
_entity.type
_entity.pdbx_description
1 polymer ?
#
loop_
_entity_poly.entity_id
_entity_poly.type
_entity_poly.pdbx_seq_one_letter_code
_entity_poly.pdbx_strand_id
1 'polypeptide(L)'
;MGLGWVAKPNNRQCRRWTTSRIWGATFLCCMCLIFFTPRIPRSPKHHQFVDMRNLLDSPGVPNTLNVMTNFPFLVVGVLGLVLALEGGVFNISSQGEVWTWALFYAGIAGVAFGSAYYHLKPDDHRVLWDTLPMMVAFSSLLSSLVVERLGQRIGLCCMFALNLAAFLCVVYERIYNDIRFCMMFQLTLPLAIPVIAVLYRSKYTHSRYWFISTGKP
;
A
#
# COMPACT_ATOMS: atom_id res chain seq x y z
N MET A 1 -19.19 -50.00 -23.15
CA MET A 1 -18.22 -49.41 -22.20
C MET A 1 -18.15 -47.91 -22.47
N GLY A 2 -18.75 -47.09 -21.60
CA GLY A 2 -18.84 -45.64 -21.80
C GLY A 2 -17.54 -44.95 -21.44
N LEU A 3 -16.97 -44.17 -22.37
CA LEU A 3 -15.90 -43.23 -22.07
C LEU A 3 -16.50 -42.05 -21.30
N GLY A 4 -16.29 -42.04 -19.99
CA GLY A 4 -16.57 -40.90 -19.13
C GLY A 4 -15.66 -39.74 -19.51
N TRP A 5 -16.25 -38.69 -20.07
CA TRP A 5 -15.59 -37.38 -20.20
C TRP A 5 -15.35 -36.83 -18.79
N VAL A 6 -14.16 -37.09 -18.24
CA VAL A 6 -13.70 -36.39 -17.03
C VAL A 6 -13.50 -34.93 -17.42
N ALA A 7 -14.48 -34.09 -17.08
CA ALA A 7 -14.37 -32.65 -17.23
C ALA A 7 -13.11 -32.18 -16.48
N LYS A 8 -12.10 -31.70 -17.21
CA LYS A 8 -10.92 -31.08 -16.59
C LYS A 8 -11.42 -29.95 -15.70
N PRO A 9 -11.08 -29.93 -14.40
CA PRO A 9 -11.54 -28.88 -13.51
C PRO A 9 -11.09 -27.53 -14.08
N ASN A 10 -12.03 -26.60 -14.16
CA ASN A 10 -11.77 -25.28 -14.72
C ASN A 10 -10.68 -24.60 -13.87
N ASN A 11 -9.44 -24.54 -14.37
CA ASN A 11 -8.29 -24.02 -13.63
C ASN A 11 -8.51 -22.60 -13.08
N ARG A 12 -9.37 -21.79 -13.73
CA ARG A 12 -9.76 -20.46 -13.22
C ARG A 12 -10.60 -20.53 -11.95
N GLN A 13 -11.50 -21.51 -11.88
CA GLN A 13 -12.34 -21.76 -10.71
C GLN A 13 -11.48 -22.33 -9.58
N CYS A 14 -10.67 -23.35 -9.83
CA CYS A 14 -9.77 -23.92 -8.82
C CYS A 14 -8.82 -22.85 -8.22
N ARG A 15 -8.24 -21.98 -9.06
CA ARG A 15 -7.38 -20.86 -8.62
C ARG A 15 -8.14 -19.81 -7.79
N ARG A 16 -9.39 -19.47 -8.15
CA ARG A 16 -10.24 -18.57 -7.36
C ARG A 16 -10.52 -19.13 -5.96
N TRP A 17 -10.82 -20.42 -5.86
CA TRP A 17 -11.10 -21.09 -4.59
C TRP A 17 -9.87 -21.13 -3.68
N THR A 18 -8.69 -21.47 -4.21
CA THR A 18 -7.44 -21.44 -3.43
C THR A 18 -7.10 -20.02 -2.98
N THR A 19 -7.35 -19.02 -3.82
CA THR A 19 -7.10 -17.61 -3.49
C THR A 19 -8.01 -17.13 -2.35
N SER A 20 -9.32 -17.42 -2.41
CA SER A 20 -10.24 -17.08 -1.32
C SER A 20 -9.86 -17.73 0.01
N ARG A 21 -9.31 -18.96 -0.02
CA ARG A 21 -8.79 -19.63 1.17
C ARG A 21 -7.54 -18.94 1.73
N ILE A 22 -6.64 -18.47 0.88
CA ILE A 22 -5.46 -17.70 1.30
C ILE A 22 -5.90 -16.40 1.97
N TRP A 23 -6.79 -15.62 1.35
CA TRP A 23 -7.31 -14.39 1.94
C TRP A 23 -8.04 -14.63 3.26
N GLY A 24 -8.89 -15.67 3.32
CA GLY A 24 -9.58 -16.07 4.54
C GLY A 24 -8.61 -16.45 5.64
N ALA A 25 -7.56 -17.22 5.32
CA ALA A 25 -6.53 -17.61 6.28
C ALA A 25 -5.70 -16.41 6.76
N THR A 26 -5.29 -15.51 5.86
CA THR A 26 -4.57 -14.28 6.22
C THR A 26 -5.42 -13.39 7.12
N PHE A 27 -6.71 -13.20 6.79
CA PHE A 27 -7.63 -12.43 7.62
C PHE A 27 -7.82 -13.06 9.00
N LEU A 28 -8.02 -14.39 9.06
CA LEU A 28 -8.18 -15.11 10.33
C LEU A 28 -6.91 -15.01 11.18
N CYS A 29 -5.74 -15.20 10.57
CA CYS A 29 -4.44 -15.06 11.24
C CYS A 29 -4.26 -13.64 11.81
N CYS A 30 -4.59 -12.62 11.01
CA CYS A 30 -4.61 -11.23 11.43
C CYS A 30 -5.54 -11.02 12.66
N MET A 31 -6.78 -11.49 12.59
CA MET A 31 -7.73 -11.36 13.70
C MET A 31 -7.25 -12.09 14.97
N CYS A 32 -6.69 -13.29 14.83
CA CYS A 32 -6.07 -14.01 15.94
C CYS A 32 -4.93 -13.21 16.56
N LEU A 33 -4.02 -12.64 15.75
CA LEU A 33 -2.94 -11.80 16.26
C LEU A 33 -3.48 -10.60 17.06
N ILE A 34 -4.52 -9.90 16.59
CA ILE A 34 -5.11 -8.78 17.35
C ILE A 34 -5.70 -9.25 18.68
N PHE A 35 -6.36 -10.42 18.67
CA PHE A 35 -7.02 -10.94 19.86
C PHE A 35 -6.02 -11.40 20.92
N PHE A 36 -4.92 -12.05 20.51
CA PHE A 36 -3.91 -12.61 21.42
C PHE A 36 -2.80 -11.63 21.80
N THR A 37 -2.59 -10.55 21.05
CA THR A 37 -1.56 -9.56 21.39
C THR A 37 -2.17 -8.48 22.28
N PRO A 38 -1.60 -8.15 23.45
CA PRO A 38 -2.09 -7.03 24.26
C PRO A 38 -2.02 -5.72 23.46
N ARG A 39 -2.84 -4.73 23.84
CA ARG A 39 -2.81 -3.39 23.25
C ARG A 39 -1.37 -2.87 23.24
N ILE A 40 -0.93 -2.40 22.07
CA ILE A 40 0.41 -1.81 21.91
C ILE A 40 0.22 -0.30 21.96
N PRO A 41 0.39 0.34 23.13
CA PRO A 41 0.35 1.80 23.21
C PRO A 41 1.52 2.38 22.44
N ARG A 42 1.31 3.53 21.79
CA ARG A 42 2.44 4.27 21.21
C ARG A 42 3.36 4.70 22.35
N SER A 43 4.60 4.21 22.34
CA SER A 43 5.56 4.47 23.40
C SER A 43 6.12 5.89 23.26
N PRO A 44 6.11 6.73 24.32
CA PRO A 44 6.69 8.08 24.29
C PRO A 44 8.19 8.10 23.94
N LYS A 45 8.88 6.96 24.09
CA LYS A 45 10.33 6.82 23.81
C LYS A 45 10.66 6.51 22.34
N HIS A 46 9.67 6.31 21.45
CA HIS A 46 9.95 6.04 20.02
C HIS A 46 10.57 7.24 19.28
N HIS A 47 10.45 8.45 19.82
CA HIS A 47 11.09 9.66 19.26
C HIS A 47 12.61 9.69 19.44
N GLN A 48 13.20 8.76 20.23
CA GLN A 48 14.66 8.69 20.45
C GLN A 48 15.45 8.08 19.29
N PHE A 49 14.79 7.56 18.25
CA PHE A 49 15.43 7.08 17.01
C PHE A 49 15.51 8.15 15.91
N VAL A 50 15.19 9.40 16.25
CA VAL A 50 15.33 10.54 15.36
C VAL A 50 16.81 10.95 15.33
N ASP A 51 17.42 10.92 14.14
CA ASP A 51 18.85 11.13 13.93
C ASP A 51 19.25 12.57 14.36
N MET A 52 19.84 12.73 15.55
CA MET A 52 20.22 14.04 16.11
C MET A 52 21.46 14.66 15.44
N ARG A 53 21.92 14.11 14.31
CA ARG A 53 23.09 14.62 13.59
C ARG A 53 22.67 15.76 12.67
N ASN A 54 22.83 17.00 13.15
CA ASN A 54 22.86 18.17 12.29
C ASN A 54 24.15 18.13 11.46
N LEU A 55 24.09 17.64 10.23
CA LEU A 55 25.27 17.54 9.35
C LEU A 55 25.79 18.89 8.82
N LEU A 56 25.09 20.00 9.09
CA LEU A 56 25.45 21.33 8.62
C LEU A 56 25.37 22.32 9.78
N ASP A 57 26.52 22.84 10.19
CA ASP A 57 26.74 23.93 11.15
C ASP A 57 26.21 25.29 10.64
N SER A 58 24.95 25.35 10.23
CA SER A 58 24.18 26.55 9.92
C SER A 58 22.91 26.52 10.78
N PRO A 59 22.20 27.62 11.08
CA PRO A 59 21.08 27.61 12.03
C PRO A 59 19.97 26.68 11.48
N GLY A 60 20.03 25.43 11.91
CA GLY A 60 19.80 24.29 11.03
C GLY A 60 18.49 23.61 11.34
N VAL A 61 17.74 23.31 10.28
CA VAL A 61 16.51 22.54 10.35
C VAL A 61 16.82 21.18 10.99
N PRO A 62 16.24 20.83 12.15
CA PRO A 62 16.47 19.52 12.75
C PRO A 62 16.03 18.42 11.77
N ASN A 63 16.79 17.32 11.69
CA ASN A 63 16.51 16.14 10.86
C ASN A 63 16.65 16.30 9.34
N THR A 64 17.60 17.12 8.88
CA THR A 64 17.93 17.30 7.45
C THR A 64 18.14 16.00 6.67
N LEU A 65 18.73 14.96 7.29
CA LEU A 65 18.93 13.66 6.65
C LEU A 65 17.60 12.96 6.31
N ASN A 66 16.62 12.96 7.22
CA ASN A 66 15.32 12.36 6.96
C ASN A 66 14.52 13.15 5.91
N VAL A 67 14.67 14.47 5.87
CA VAL A 67 14.06 15.28 4.79
C VAL A 67 14.71 14.95 3.44
N MET A 68 16.04 14.81 3.40
CA MET A 68 16.75 14.43 2.17
C MET A 68 16.42 13.02 1.69
N THR A 69 16.26 12.04 2.58
CA THR A 69 15.84 10.68 2.17
C THR A 69 14.40 10.61 1.69
N ASN A 70 13.56 11.59 2.04
CA ASN A 70 12.18 11.69 1.57
C ASN A 70 12.03 12.42 0.22
N PHE A 71 13.02 13.20 -0.18
CA PHE A 71 13.00 13.96 -1.43
C PHE A 71 12.82 13.08 -2.69
N PRO A 72 13.46 11.91 -2.84
CA PRO A 72 13.19 11.00 -3.96
C PRO A 72 11.72 10.57 -4.06
N PHE A 73 11.06 10.31 -2.92
CA PHE A 73 9.63 9.98 -2.92
C PHE A 73 8.78 11.15 -3.42
N LEU A 74 9.11 12.39 -3.02
CA LEU A 74 8.42 13.57 -3.53
C LEU A 74 8.56 13.70 -5.06
N VAL A 75 9.79 13.55 -5.58
CA VAL A 75 10.06 13.63 -7.03
C VAL A 75 9.29 12.56 -7.78
N VAL A 76 9.36 11.30 -7.35
CA VAL A 76 8.63 10.19 -7.98
C VAL A 76 7.11 10.38 -7.87
N GLY A 77 6.63 10.84 -6.73
CA GLY A 77 5.20 11.11 -6.50
C GLY A 77 4.66 12.21 -7.40
N VAL A 78 5.36 13.34 -7.52
CA VAL A 78 4.91 14.46 -8.36
C VAL A 78 4.98 14.10 -9.84
N LEU A 79 6.11 13.55 -10.31
CA LEU A 79 6.27 13.15 -11.72
C LEU A 79 5.24 12.08 -12.10
N GLY A 80 5.08 11.05 -11.25
CA GLY A 80 4.10 10.00 -11.48
C GLY A 80 2.66 10.52 -11.51
N LEU A 81 2.32 11.48 -10.65
CA LEU A 81 0.99 12.10 -10.63
C LEU A 81 0.72 12.89 -11.91
N VAL A 82 1.67 13.72 -12.35
CA VAL A 82 1.56 14.47 -13.61
C VAL A 82 1.37 13.53 -14.79
N LEU A 83 2.23 12.50 -14.89
CA LEU A 83 2.16 11.51 -15.97
C LEU A 83 0.87 10.68 -15.96
N ALA A 84 0.33 10.38 -14.76
CA ALA A 84 -0.95 9.68 -14.63
C ALA A 84 -2.12 10.53 -15.12
N LEU A 85 -2.12 11.84 -14.85
CA LEU A 85 -3.19 12.76 -15.22
C LEU A 85 -3.11 13.21 -16.69
N GLU A 86 -1.92 13.33 -17.25
CA GLU A 86 -1.71 13.69 -18.67
C GLU A 86 -2.18 12.57 -19.63
N GLY A 87 -2.30 11.33 -19.15
CA GLY A 87 -2.91 10.22 -19.90
C GLY A 87 -2.12 9.72 -21.11
N GLY A 88 -0.92 10.26 -21.37
CA GLY A 88 -0.15 9.99 -22.60
C GLY A 88 0.94 8.92 -22.50
N VAL A 89 1.44 8.59 -21.30
CA VAL A 89 2.65 7.76 -21.15
C VAL A 89 2.36 6.31 -20.77
N PHE A 90 1.39 6.09 -19.91
CA PHE A 90 0.91 4.74 -19.64
C PHE A 90 -0.25 4.49 -20.61
N ASN A 91 -0.22 3.37 -21.33
CA ASN A 91 -1.33 2.92 -22.18
C ASN A 91 -2.55 2.51 -21.32
N ILE A 92 -3.01 3.44 -20.48
CA ILE A 92 -4.06 3.30 -19.50
C ILE A 92 -5.37 3.29 -20.27
N SER A 93 -6.02 2.13 -20.28
CA SER A 93 -7.22 1.93 -21.08
C SER A 93 -8.49 2.46 -20.38
N SER A 94 -8.44 2.80 -19.09
CA SER A 94 -9.65 3.13 -18.33
C SER A 94 -9.47 4.25 -17.30
N GLN A 95 -10.52 5.05 -17.09
CA GLN A 95 -10.53 6.12 -16.08
C GLN A 95 -10.23 5.60 -14.66
N GLY A 96 -10.63 4.38 -14.32
CA GLY A 96 -10.35 3.83 -12.99
C GLY A 96 -8.87 3.51 -12.74
N GLU A 97 -8.12 3.14 -13.80
CA GLU A 97 -6.67 2.99 -13.71
C GLU A 97 -6.02 4.35 -13.45
N VAL A 98 -6.46 5.41 -14.14
CA VAL A 98 -5.98 6.79 -13.89
C VAL A 98 -6.18 7.19 -12.43
N TRP A 99 -7.40 7.03 -11.90
CA TRP A 99 -7.70 7.43 -10.51
C TRP A 99 -6.89 6.66 -9.47
N THR A 100 -6.72 5.34 -9.67
CA THR A 100 -5.94 4.51 -8.74
C THR A 100 -4.45 4.84 -8.79
N TRP A 101 -3.88 5.12 -9.97
CA TRP A 101 -2.50 5.57 -10.10
C TRP A 101 -2.29 6.99 -9.57
N ALA A 102 -3.19 7.92 -9.86
CA ALA A 102 -3.13 9.28 -9.36
C ALA A 102 -3.16 9.28 -7.82
N LEU A 103 -4.06 8.51 -7.20
CA LEU A 103 -4.14 8.43 -5.74
C LEU A 103 -2.91 7.75 -5.12
N PHE A 104 -2.33 6.76 -5.80
CA PHE A 104 -1.06 6.15 -5.39
C PHE A 104 0.08 7.19 -5.36
N TYR A 105 0.29 7.91 -6.46
CA TYR A 105 1.35 8.91 -6.55
C TYR A 105 1.13 10.10 -5.63
N ALA A 106 -0.12 10.53 -5.45
CA ALA A 106 -0.50 11.52 -4.44
C ALA A 106 -0.18 11.03 -3.02
N GLY A 107 -0.43 9.76 -2.72
CA GLY A 107 -0.04 9.12 -1.46
C GLY A 107 1.48 9.13 -1.26
N ILE A 108 2.27 8.77 -2.27
CA ILE A 108 3.74 8.80 -2.23
C ILE A 108 4.28 10.21 -1.99
N ALA A 109 3.76 11.22 -2.69
CA ALA A 109 4.11 12.61 -2.43
C ALA A 109 3.70 13.03 -1.00
N GLY A 110 2.52 12.58 -0.55
CA GLY A 110 2.03 12.79 0.80
C GLY A 110 2.93 12.18 1.88
N VAL A 111 3.55 11.02 1.65
CA VAL A 111 4.52 10.42 2.59
C VAL A 111 5.72 11.36 2.77
N ALA A 112 6.24 11.96 1.69
CA ALA A 112 7.35 12.88 1.82
C ALA A 112 7.02 14.10 2.70
N PHE A 113 5.82 14.67 2.53
CA PHE A 113 5.35 15.78 3.38
C PHE A 113 5.02 15.34 4.81
N GLY A 114 4.37 14.19 4.97
CA GLY A 114 3.99 13.62 6.26
C GLY A 114 5.19 13.29 7.13
N SER A 115 6.18 12.64 6.52
CA SER A 115 7.45 12.32 7.15
C SER A 115 8.23 13.58 7.51
N ALA A 116 8.33 14.56 6.59
CA ALA A 116 8.95 15.85 6.90
C ALA A 116 8.25 16.56 8.07
N TYR A 117 6.91 16.60 8.08
CA TYR A 117 6.11 17.23 9.14
C TYR A 117 6.28 16.55 10.50
N TYR A 118 6.39 15.22 10.50
CA TYR A 118 6.71 14.44 11.70
C TYR A 118 8.13 14.70 12.19
N HIS A 119 9.12 14.68 11.31
CA HIS A 119 10.52 14.87 11.69
C HIS A 119 10.84 16.31 12.11
N LEU A 120 10.14 17.33 11.60
CA LEU A 120 10.33 18.70 12.07
C LEU A 120 9.98 18.89 13.54
N LYS A 121 9.00 18.13 14.05
CA LYS A 121 8.63 18.12 15.47
C LYS A 121 8.03 16.76 15.81
N PRO A 122 8.84 15.80 16.29
CA PRO A 122 8.35 14.47 16.61
C PRO A 122 7.25 14.55 17.68
N ASP A 123 6.06 14.08 17.33
CA ASP A 123 4.87 14.06 18.18
C ASP A 123 3.97 12.91 17.73
N ASP A 124 3.30 12.25 18.66
CA ASP A 124 2.41 11.11 18.38
C ASP A 124 1.25 11.52 17.47
N HIS A 125 0.87 12.80 17.52
CA HIS A 125 -0.13 13.41 16.66
C HIS A 125 0.35 13.56 15.21
N ARG A 126 1.66 13.72 15.01
CA ARG A 126 2.28 14.02 13.72
C ARG A 126 2.67 12.76 12.96
N VAL A 127 2.94 11.66 13.65
CA VAL A 127 3.15 10.32 13.03
C VAL A 127 1.96 9.90 12.17
N LEU A 128 0.74 10.26 12.57
CA LEU A 128 -0.47 9.91 11.81
C LEU A 128 -0.45 10.51 10.40
N TRP A 129 0.21 11.66 10.22
CA TRP A 129 0.37 12.33 8.93
C TRP A 129 1.42 11.67 8.05
N ASP A 130 2.31 10.84 8.59
CA ASP A 130 3.23 9.99 7.84
C ASP A 130 2.59 8.62 7.51
N THR A 131 1.81 8.10 8.47
CA THR A 131 1.12 6.80 8.38
C THR A 131 0.00 6.81 7.36
N LEU A 132 -0.88 7.82 7.38
CA LEU A 132 -2.06 7.86 6.52
C LEU A 132 -1.70 7.90 5.02
N PRO A 133 -0.80 8.77 4.52
CA PRO A 133 -0.42 8.79 3.12
C PRO A 133 0.18 7.46 2.64
N MET A 134 0.95 6.78 3.48
CA MET A 134 1.51 5.47 3.18
C MET A 134 0.42 4.40 2.99
N MET A 135 -0.57 4.38 3.89
CA MET A 135 -1.72 3.46 3.79
C MET A 135 -2.58 3.75 2.56
N VAL A 136 -2.77 5.03 2.20
CA VAL A 136 -3.46 5.45 0.97
C VAL A 136 -2.69 4.96 -0.27
N ALA A 137 -1.37 5.07 -0.28
CA ALA A 137 -0.53 4.58 -1.37
C ALA A 137 -0.70 3.06 -1.55
N PHE A 138 -0.55 2.25 -0.49
CA PHE A 138 -0.73 0.80 -0.61
C PHE A 138 -2.15 0.39 -1.02
N SER A 139 -3.16 1.08 -0.51
CA SER A 139 -4.57 0.84 -0.88
C SER A 139 -4.81 1.08 -2.36
N SER A 140 -4.25 2.18 -2.88
CA SER A 140 -4.41 2.60 -4.27
C SER A 140 -3.63 1.69 -5.22
N LEU A 141 -2.43 1.26 -4.83
CA LEU A 141 -1.61 0.32 -5.59
C LEU A 141 -2.28 -1.06 -5.70
N LEU A 142 -2.79 -1.60 -4.59
CA LEU A 142 -3.53 -2.87 -4.60
C LEU A 142 -4.79 -2.75 -5.47
N SER A 143 -5.49 -1.62 -5.37
CA SER A 143 -6.70 -1.37 -6.15
C SER A 143 -6.42 -1.22 -7.65
N SER A 144 -5.29 -0.63 -8.05
CA SER A 144 -4.84 -0.58 -9.44
C SER A 144 -4.67 -1.99 -10.02
N LEU A 145 -4.04 -2.91 -9.27
CA LEU A 145 -3.91 -4.31 -9.68
C LEU A 145 -5.27 -5.00 -9.83
N VAL A 146 -6.23 -4.67 -8.97
CA VAL A 146 -7.61 -5.18 -9.04
C VAL A 146 -8.36 -4.60 -10.25
N VAL A 147 -8.22 -3.29 -10.54
CA VAL A 147 -8.78 -2.69 -11.76
C VAL A 147 -8.25 -3.42 -13.00
N GLU A 148 -6.94 -3.60 -13.06
CA GLU A 148 -6.24 -4.25 -14.15
C GLU A 148 -6.72 -5.70 -14.33
N ARG A 149 -6.82 -6.49 -13.24
CA ARG A 149 -7.06 -7.95 -13.31
C ARG A 149 -8.52 -8.36 -13.22
N LEU A 150 -9.31 -7.67 -12.41
CA LEU A 150 -10.69 -8.04 -12.05
C LEU A 150 -11.74 -7.06 -12.62
N GLY A 151 -11.32 -5.85 -13.02
CA GLY A 151 -12.16 -4.87 -13.70
C GLY A 151 -12.36 -3.59 -12.91
N GLN A 152 -12.70 -2.51 -13.63
CA GLN A 152 -12.77 -1.15 -13.11
C GLN A 152 -13.71 -0.98 -11.92
N ARG A 153 -14.94 -1.50 -12.00
CA ARG A 153 -15.93 -1.34 -10.93
C ARG A 153 -15.46 -1.97 -9.61
N ILE A 154 -14.93 -3.18 -9.68
CA ILE A 154 -14.43 -3.90 -8.50
C ILE A 154 -13.21 -3.18 -7.92
N GLY A 155 -12.28 -2.74 -8.77
CA GLY A 155 -11.07 -2.04 -8.32
C GLY A 155 -11.36 -0.67 -7.70
N LEU A 156 -12.31 0.10 -8.23
CA LEU A 156 -12.73 1.37 -7.61
C LEU A 156 -13.46 1.15 -6.28
N CYS A 157 -14.36 0.16 -6.19
CA CYS A 157 -14.98 -0.21 -4.91
C CYS A 157 -13.92 -0.64 -3.88
N CYS A 158 -12.93 -1.43 -4.31
CA CYS A 158 -11.78 -1.83 -3.50
C CYS A 158 -10.98 -0.62 -3.01
N MET A 159 -10.74 0.37 -3.88
CA MET A 159 -10.05 1.61 -3.54
C MET A 159 -10.79 2.38 -2.45
N PHE A 160 -12.09 2.64 -2.61
CA PHE A 160 -12.87 3.36 -1.60
C PHE A 160 -12.94 2.60 -0.28
N ALA A 161 -13.17 1.29 -0.32
CA ALA A 161 -13.25 0.47 0.89
C ALA A 161 -11.93 0.44 1.67
N LEU A 162 -10.80 0.26 0.99
CA LEU A 162 -9.47 0.23 1.63
C LEU A 162 -9.05 1.59 2.17
N ASN A 163 -9.33 2.68 1.44
CA ASN A 163 -9.02 4.03 1.93
C ASN A 163 -9.90 4.41 3.13
N LEU A 164 -11.18 4.03 3.12
CA LEU A 164 -12.05 4.19 4.29
C LEU A 164 -11.53 3.38 5.49
N ALA A 165 -11.13 2.13 5.27
CA ALA A 165 -10.52 1.30 6.31
C ALA A 165 -9.24 1.94 6.85
N ALA A 166 -8.37 2.48 5.99
CA ALA A 166 -7.16 3.18 6.40
C ALA A 166 -7.47 4.40 7.29
N PHE A 167 -8.46 5.21 6.90
CA PHE A 167 -8.91 6.34 7.71
C PHE A 167 -9.46 5.90 9.07
N LEU A 168 -10.30 4.86 9.09
CA LEU A 168 -10.85 4.31 10.33
C LEU A 168 -9.76 3.75 11.26
N CYS A 169 -8.73 3.08 10.72
CA CYS A 169 -7.60 2.61 11.49
C CYS A 169 -6.83 3.78 12.14
N VAL A 170 -6.58 4.85 11.40
CA VAL A 170 -5.89 6.05 11.91
C VAL A 170 -6.73 6.76 12.98
N VAL A 171 -8.05 6.88 12.79
CA VAL A 171 -8.96 7.44 13.79
C VAL A 171 -9.01 6.56 15.05
N TYR A 172 -9.05 5.24 14.87
CA TYR A 172 -9.01 4.30 15.99
C TYR A 172 -7.71 4.43 16.78
N GLU A 173 -6.57 4.44 16.09
CA GLU A 173 -5.27 4.66 16.70
C GLU A 173 -5.22 5.98 17.46
N ARG A 174 -5.84 7.03 16.93
CA ARG A 174 -5.91 8.34 17.58
C ARG A 174 -6.73 8.32 18.87
N ILE A 175 -7.90 7.69 18.87
CA ILE A 175 -8.82 7.68 20.03
C ILE A 175 -8.31 6.70 21.09
N TYR A 176 -7.89 5.51 20.65
CA TYR A 176 -7.55 4.39 21.51
C TYR A 176 -6.05 4.16 21.60
N ASN A 177 -5.18 5.09 21.19
CA ASN A 177 -3.71 4.99 21.26
C ASN A 177 -3.20 3.55 21.07
N ASP A 178 -3.62 2.91 19.97
CA ASP A 178 -3.40 1.50 19.69
C ASP A 178 -3.09 1.33 18.20
N ILE A 179 -1.83 1.00 17.94
CA ILE A 179 -1.24 1.00 16.60
C ILE A 179 -1.45 -0.32 15.85
N ARG A 180 -2.01 -1.35 16.50
CA ARG A 180 -2.09 -2.72 15.97
C ARG A 180 -2.79 -2.78 14.61
N PHE A 181 -3.91 -2.08 14.47
CA PHE A 181 -4.67 -2.06 13.21
C PHE A 181 -3.90 -1.41 12.07
N CYS A 182 -3.26 -0.25 12.32
CA CYS A 182 -2.43 0.42 11.32
C CYS A 182 -1.22 -0.43 10.92
N MET A 183 -0.51 -1.03 11.90
CA MET A 183 0.63 -1.92 11.63
C MET A 183 0.25 -3.11 10.77
N MET A 184 -0.87 -3.77 11.08
CA MET A 184 -1.31 -4.93 10.30
C MET A 184 -1.76 -4.56 8.91
N PHE A 185 -2.42 -3.42 8.75
CA PHE A 185 -2.77 -2.90 7.44
C PHE A 185 -1.52 -2.64 6.60
N GLN A 186 -0.52 -1.97 7.18
CA GLN A 186 0.77 -1.68 6.54
C GLN A 186 1.58 -2.95 6.24
N LEU A 187 1.42 -4.04 7.00
CA LEU A 187 2.09 -5.31 6.71
C LEU A 187 1.33 -6.12 5.64
N THR A 188 0.01 -6.18 5.76
CA THR A 188 -0.83 -7.07 4.96
C THR A 188 -0.93 -6.61 3.50
N LEU A 189 -1.11 -5.31 3.24
CA LEU A 189 -1.30 -4.81 1.89
C LEU A 189 -0.04 -4.95 1.00
N PRO A 190 1.17 -4.66 1.48
CA PRO A 190 2.40 -4.93 0.71
C PRO A 190 2.63 -6.41 0.42
N LEU A 191 2.25 -7.32 1.31
CA LEU A 191 2.30 -8.77 1.06
C LEU A 191 1.21 -9.25 0.09
N ALA A 192 0.04 -8.62 0.14
CA ALA A 192 -1.09 -8.86 -0.74
C ALA A 192 -0.77 -8.55 -2.21
N ILE A 193 -0.01 -7.49 -2.48
CA ILE A 193 0.37 -7.03 -3.83
C ILE A 193 1.07 -8.12 -4.67
N PRO A 194 2.20 -8.70 -4.26
CA PRO A 194 2.89 -9.74 -5.04
C PRO A 194 2.04 -11.00 -5.16
N VAL A 195 1.27 -11.34 -4.12
CA VAL A 195 0.35 -12.48 -4.14
C VAL A 195 -0.71 -12.31 -5.23
N ILE A 196 -1.37 -11.16 -5.33
CA ILE A 196 -2.33 -10.89 -6.43
C ILE A 196 -1.63 -10.87 -7.78
N ALA A 197 -0.45 -10.26 -7.86
CA ALA A 197 0.28 -10.14 -9.10
C ALA A 197 0.70 -11.49 -9.69
N VAL A 198 1.03 -12.48 -8.84
CA VAL A 198 1.31 -13.88 -9.22
C VAL A 198 0.02 -14.68 -9.43
N LEU A 199 -0.98 -14.52 -8.57
CA LEU A 199 -2.24 -15.27 -8.59
C LEU A 199 -3.26 -14.80 -9.62
N TYR A 200 -3.05 -13.67 -10.30
CA TYR A 200 -3.96 -13.23 -11.35
C TYR A 200 -3.18 -12.70 -12.55
N ARG A 201 -3.52 -13.22 -13.73
CA ARG A 201 -2.88 -12.82 -14.98
C ARG A 201 -3.33 -11.40 -15.32
N SER A 202 -2.37 -10.50 -15.50
CA SER A 202 -2.59 -9.16 -16.05
C SER A 202 -3.25 -9.22 -17.42
N LYS A 203 -4.03 -8.19 -17.75
CA LYS A 203 -4.58 -7.97 -19.11
C LYS A 203 -3.52 -7.57 -20.12
N TYR A 204 -2.40 -6.99 -19.68
CA TYR A 204 -1.35 -6.49 -20.55
C TYR A 204 -0.30 -7.58 -20.84
N THR A 205 0.00 -7.74 -22.13
CA THR A 205 0.83 -8.81 -22.70
C THR A 205 2.25 -8.87 -22.13
N HIS A 206 2.75 -7.76 -21.55
CA HIS A 206 4.11 -7.61 -21.02
C HIS A 206 4.24 -7.58 -19.48
N SER A 207 3.19 -7.79 -18.68
CA SER A 207 3.35 -7.70 -17.21
C SER A 207 4.28 -8.75 -16.59
N ARG A 208 4.58 -9.85 -17.30
CA ARG A 208 5.57 -10.85 -16.85
C ARG A 208 6.98 -10.25 -16.76
N TYR A 209 7.30 -9.22 -17.55
CA TYR A 209 8.63 -8.59 -17.54
C TYR A 209 8.89 -7.76 -16.29
N TRP A 210 7.84 -7.35 -15.56
CA TRP A 210 7.97 -6.67 -14.25
C TRP A 210 8.62 -7.55 -13.18
N PHE A 211 8.43 -8.88 -13.23
CA PHE A 211 9.05 -9.81 -12.29
C PHE A 211 10.44 -10.28 -12.75
N ILE A 212 10.66 -10.33 -14.07
CA ILE A 212 11.96 -10.72 -14.65
C ILE A 212 13.04 -9.65 -14.37
N SER A 213 12.65 -8.39 -14.13
CA SER A 213 13.60 -7.34 -13.71
C SER A 213 14.03 -7.45 -12.24
N THR A 214 13.31 -8.22 -11.40
CA THR A 214 13.61 -8.34 -9.95
C THR A 214 14.47 -9.53 -9.55
N GLY A 215 14.87 -10.40 -10.48
CA GLY A 215 15.73 -11.56 -10.18
C GLY A 215 15.58 -12.66 -11.23
N LYS A 216 16.73 -13.11 -11.74
CA LYS A 216 16.94 -13.88 -12.99
C LYS A 216 16.45 -15.36 -12.92
N PRO A 217 16.44 -16.07 -14.08
CA PRO A 217 15.37 -16.95 -14.61
C PRO A 217 15.13 -18.28 -13.89
#